data_AF-A0A7V1CJ72-F1
#
_entry.id   AF-A0A7V1CJ72-F1
#
_cell.length_a   1.000
_cell.length_b   1.000
_cell.length_c   1.000
_cell.angle_alpha   90.00
_cell.angle_beta   90.00
_cell.angle_gamma   90.00
#
_symmetry.space_group_name_H-M   'P 1'
#
loop_
_entity.id
_entity.type
_entity.pdbx_description
1 polymer ?
#
loop_
_entity_poly.entity_id
_entity_poly.type
_entity_poly.pdbx_seq_one_letter_code
_entity_poly.pdbx_strand_id
1 'polypeptide(L)'
;IYFGNDKGHIFAVDAKSGKEIWKFSTKNEVYSSAAVSEDTVYFGSDYGNFYAYNATTGKKKWQVKLTDIDKKFRKRIRERTAEEVPVVSGGLIYYITANNGKINALDTKTGKIKWSW
;
A
#
# COMPACT_ATOMS: atom_id res chain seq x y z
N ILE A 1 13.49 -4.17 6.99
CA ILE A 1 12.53 -3.09 7.36
C ILE A 1 11.99 -2.48 6.08
N TYR A 2 10.70 -2.15 6.03
CA TYR A 2 10.06 -1.54 4.86
C TYR A 2 9.38 -0.24 5.27
N PHE A 3 9.59 0.85 4.52
CA PHE A 3 8.97 2.14 4.81
C PHE A 3 8.85 3.03 3.57
N GLY A 4 7.80 3.84 3.54
CA GLY A 4 7.50 4.79 2.47
C GLY A 4 7.94 6.23 2.78
N ASN A 5 7.82 7.13 1.79
CA ASN A 5 8.01 8.56 2.02
C ASN A 5 7.07 9.45 1.18
N ASP A 6 7.11 10.75 1.46
CA ASP A 6 6.35 11.83 0.82
C ASP A 6 6.78 12.14 -0.63
N LYS A 7 7.85 11.50 -1.12
CA LYS A 7 8.29 11.54 -2.53
C LYS A 7 7.83 10.32 -3.31
N GLY A 8 7.01 9.47 -2.69
CA GLY A 8 6.46 8.27 -3.32
C GLY A 8 7.46 7.12 -3.41
N HIS A 9 8.54 7.14 -2.63
CA HIS A 9 9.45 6.00 -2.54
C HIS A 9 8.97 4.98 -1.53
N ILE A 10 9.23 3.70 -1.80
CA ILE A 10 9.17 2.59 -0.86
C ILE A 10 10.56 1.96 -0.79
N PHE A 11 11.06 1.77 0.42
CA PHE A 11 12.39 1.23 0.68
C PHE A 11 12.28 -0.12 1.36
N ALA A 12 13.23 -1.00 1.05
CA ALA A 12 13.62 -2.09 1.91
C ALA A 12 15.05 -1.88 2.37
N VAL A 13 15.26 -1.98 3.67
CA VAL A 13 16.58 -1.90 4.29
C VAL A 13 16.84 -3.11 5.16
N ASP A 14 18.09 -3.53 5.22
CA ASP A 14 18.54 -4.53 6.18
C ASP A 14 18.36 -3.98 7.61
N ALA A 15 17.74 -4.77 8.48
CA ALA A 15 17.36 -4.31 9.81
C ALA A 15 18.57 -4.08 10.73
N LYS A 16 19.69 -4.77 10.49
CA LYS A 16 20.89 -4.69 11.33
C LYS A 16 21.80 -3.55 10.92
N SER A 17 22.02 -3.39 9.62
CA SER A 17 22.99 -2.45 9.05
C SER A 17 22.37 -1.16 8.52
N GLY A 18 21.04 -1.13 8.31
CA GLY A 18 20.36 -0.01 7.67
C GLY A 18 20.66 0.14 6.17
N LYS A 19 21.42 -0.78 5.57
CA LYS A 19 21.75 -0.73 4.14
C LYS A 19 20.52 -0.96 3.28
N GLU A 20 20.36 -0.17 2.24
CA GLU A 20 19.31 -0.35 1.23
C GLU A 20 19.48 -1.72 0.54
N ILE A 21 18.41 -2.51 0.52
CA ILE A 21 18.28 -3.76 -0.22
C ILE A 21 17.68 -3.44 -1.59
N TRP A 22 16.57 -2.69 -1.59
CA TRP A 22 15.93 -2.20 -2.80
C TRP A 22 15.12 -0.93 -2.52
N LYS A 23 14.81 -0.21 -3.59
CA LYS A 23 13.98 1.00 -3.59
C LYS A 23 13.11 1.04 -4.86
N PHE A 24 11.86 1.49 -4.70
CA PHE A 24 10.99 1.78 -5.85
C PHE A 24 10.31 3.13 -5.72
N SER A 25 10.07 3.76 -6.88
CA SER A 25 9.24 4.95 -7.00
C SER A 25 7.85 4.56 -7.43
N THR A 26 6.85 4.97 -6.67
CA THR A 26 5.45 4.92 -7.06
C THR A 26 5.04 6.25 -7.69
N LYS A 27 3.79 6.33 -8.18
CA LYS A 27 3.28 7.56 -8.80
C LYS A 27 2.94 8.66 -7.78
N ASN A 28 2.73 8.28 -6.52
CA ASN A 28 2.20 9.17 -5.47
C ASN A 28 2.87 8.87 -4.14
N GLU A 29 2.64 9.70 -3.15
CA GLU A 29 3.23 9.59 -1.82
C GLU A 29 2.90 8.25 -1.15
N VAL A 30 3.86 7.66 -0.44
CA VAL A 30 3.68 6.40 0.30
C VAL A 30 3.71 6.74 1.79
N TYR A 31 2.54 7.10 2.32
CA TYR A 31 2.38 7.36 3.75
C TYR A 31 2.00 6.11 4.54
N SER A 32 1.58 5.04 3.86
CA SER A 32 1.05 3.85 4.55
C SER A 32 2.20 3.07 5.17
N SER A 33 1.96 2.49 6.33
CA SER A 33 2.79 1.37 6.78
C SER A 33 2.66 0.21 5.80
N ALA A 34 3.72 -0.59 5.68
CA ALA A 34 3.72 -1.77 4.84
C ALA A 34 3.38 -3.02 5.67
N ALA A 35 2.52 -3.89 5.15
CA ALA A 35 2.29 -5.22 5.71
C ALA A 35 3.12 -6.25 4.97
N VAL A 36 3.61 -7.26 5.68
CA VAL A 36 4.39 -8.35 5.11
C VAL A 36 3.73 -9.67 5.44
N SER A 37 3.56 -10.52 4.42
CA SER A 37 3.15 -11.91 4.60
C SER A 37 3.88 -12.76 3.57
N GLU A 38 4.38 -13.90 4.01
CA GLU A 38 5.22 -14.79 3.21
C GLU A 38 6.42 -14.03 2.60
N ASP A 39 6.53 -13.99 1.27
CA ASP A 39 7.58 -13.30 0.51
C ASP A 39 7.09 -11.95 -0.06
N THR A 40 5.98 -11.39 0.44
CA THR A 40 5.31 -10.25 -0.19
C THR A 40 5.11 -9.09 0.78
N VAL A 41 5.45 -7.89 0.31
CA VAL A 41 5.16 -6.62 0.98
C VAL A 41 3.99 -5.92 0.28
N TYR A 42 3.03 -5.48 1.08
CA TYR A 42 1.79 -4.85 0.67
C TYR A 42 1.72 -3.43 1.23
N PHE A 43 1.39 -2.46 0.39
CA PHE A 43 1.31 -1.07 0.81
C PHE A 43 0.42 -0.26 -0.15
N GLY A 44 -0.16 0.81 0.38
CA GLY A 44 -0.90 1.80 -0.39
C GLY A 44 0.00 2.97 -0.78
N SER A 45 -0.34 3.64 -1.87
CA SER A 45 0.09 5.02 -2.09
C SER A 45 -1.11 5.93 -2.23
N ASP A 46 -0.85 7.21 -2.08
CA ASP A 46 -1.86 8.23 -2.17
C ASP A 46 -2.60 8.16 -3.52
N TYR A 47 -3.83 8.67 -3.54
CA TYR A 47 -4.76 8.50 -4.66
C TYR A 47 -5.11 7.03 -4.94
N GLY A 48 -5.07 6.16 -3.93
CA GLY A 48 -5.69 4.83 -3.99
C GLY A 48 -5.03 3.83 -4.92
N ASN A 49 -3.72 3.94 -5.14
CA ASN A 49 -2.99 2.80 -5.70
C ASN A 49 -2.61 1.86 -4.56
N PHE A 50 -2.68 0.56 -4.82
CA PHE A 50 -2.25 -0.47 -3.88
C PHE A 50 -1.33 -1.45 -4.58
N TYR A 51 -0.31 -1.89 -3.87
CA TYR A 51 0.83 -2.58 -4.44
C TYR A 51 1.12 -3.87 -3.68
N ALA A 52 1.60 -4.87 -4.41
CA ALA A 52 2.27 -6.03 -3.86
C ALA A 52 3.62 -6.23 -4.53
N TYR A 53 4.67 -6.31 -3.74
CA TYR A 53 6.04 -6.48 -4.19
C TYR A 53 6.66 -7.68 -3.50
N ASN A 54 7.54 -8.40 -4.18
CA ASN A 54 8.33 -9.43 -3.53
C ASN A 54 9.29 -8.77 -2.51
N ALA A 55 9.23 -9.21 -1.27
CA ALA A 55 9.89 -8.63 -0.11
C ALA A 55 11.43 -8.68 -0.20
N THR A 56 11.98 -9.68 -0.91
CA THR A 56 13.42 -9.89 -1.06
C THR A 56 13.98 -9.18 -2.29
N THR A 57 13.32 -9.32 -3.43
CA THR A 57 13.83 -8.88 -4.74
C THR A 57 13.31 -7.51 -5.15
N GLY A 58 12.25 -7.02 -4.51
CA GLY A 58 11.59 -5.79 -4.94
C GLY A 58 10.80 -5.92 -6.24
N LYS A 59 10.63 -7.12 -6.79
CA LYS A 59 9.85 -7.28 -8.02
C LYS A 59 8.36 -7.05 -7.74
N LYS A 60 7.74 -6.13 -8.47
CA LYS A 60 6.29 -5.91 -8.42
C LYS A 60 5.56 -7.20 -8.82
N LYS A 61 4.70 -7.69 -7.93
CA LYS A 61 3.79 -8.82 -8.21
C LYS A 61 2.53 -8.33 -8.87
N TRP A 62 1.88 -7.32 -8.28
CA TRP A 62 0.69 -6.68 -8.85
C TRP A 62 0.52 -5.26 -8.34
N GLN A 63 -0.34 -4.51 -9.03
CA GLN A 63 -0.80 -3.19 -8.66
C GLN A 63 -2.28 -3.07 -9.02
N VAL A 64 -3.07 -2.47 -8.13
CA VAL A 64 -4.48 -2.17 -8.38
C VAL A 64 -4.79 -0.72 -8.02
N LYS A 65 -5.76 -0.14 -8.72
CA LYS A 65 -6.33 1.17 -8.42
C LYS A 65 -7.64 0.92 -7.67
N LEU A 66 -7.66 1.23 -6.37
CA LEU A 66 -8.79 0.93 -5.48
C LEU A 66 -9.84 2.04 -5.48
N THR A 67 -9.43 3.27 -5.78
CA THR A 67 -10.35 4.42 -5.80
C THR A 67 -9.92 5.43 -6.84
N ASP A 68 -10.86 5.88 -7.66
CA ASP A 68 -10.72 7.14 -8.39
C ASP A 68 -11.20 8.28 -7.51
N ILE A 69 -10.34 8.68 -6.57
CA ILE A 69 -10.59 9.89 -5.79
C ILE A 69 -10.48 11.07 -6.74
N ASP A 70 -11.63 11.66 -7.08
CA ASP A 70 -11.69 12.90 -7.84
C ASP A 70 -10.88 13.98 -7.13
N LYS A 71 -10.01 14.67 -7.88
CA LYS A 71 -9.21 15.79 -7.41
C LYS A 71 -10.06 16.87 -6.72
N LYS A 72 -11.35 17.01 -7.09
CA LYS A 72 -12.29 17.92 -6.42
C LYS A 72 -12.62 17.51 -4.98
N PHE A 73 -12.80 16.23 -4.70
CA PHE A 73 -13.03 15.73 -3.34
C PHE A 73 -11.83 16.06 -2.44
N ARG A 74 -10.60 15.91 -2.97
CA ARG A 74 -9.34 16.21 -2.29
C ARG A 74 -9.21 17.68 -1.83
N LYS A 75 -9.74 18.65 -2.60
CA LYS A 75 -9.73 20.07 -2.20
C LYS A 75 -10.58 20.34 -0.96
N ARG A 76 -11.59 19.50 -0.70
CA ARG A 76 -12.56 19.68 0.37
C ARG A 76 -12.11 19.10 1.71
N ILE A 77 -11.37 17.99 1.70
CA ILE A 77 -11.03 17.28 2.96
C ILE A 77 -9.63 17.54 3.50
N ARG A 78 -8.64 18.07 2.74
CA ARG A 78 -7.21 18.15 3.17
C ARG A 78 -6.59 16.81 3.65
N GLU A 79 -7.37 15.74 3.77
CA GLU A 79 -7.00 14.46 4.34
C GLU A 79 -6.32 13.56 3.31
N ARG A 80 -5.26 12.91 3.80
CA ARG A 80 -4.39 11.98 3.09
C ARG A 80 -5.11 10.65 2.91
N THR A 81 -4.85 9.99 1.78
CA THR A 81 -5.61 8.80 1.35
C THR A 81 -4.82 7.51 1.52
N ALA A 82 -3.68 7.57 2.19
CA ALA A 82 -2.78 6.44 2.40
C ALA A 82 -2.16 6.43 3.80
N GLU A 83 -2.87 6.84 4.85
CA GLU A 83 -2.42 6.62 6.25
C GLU A 83 -2.72 5.17 6.71
N GLU A 84 -3.39 4.39 5.85
CA GLU A 84 -4.06 3.14 6.20
C GLU A 84 -3.05 1.98 6.28
N VAL A 85 -2.85 1.44 7.49
CA VAL A 85 -2.00 0.25 7.72
C VAL A 85 -2.75 -0.97 7.20
N PRO A 86 -2.29 -1.62 6.11
CA PRO A 86 -2.91 -2.86 5.68
C PRO A 86 -2.64 -3.94 6.73
N VAL A 87 -3.59 -4.85 6.92
CA VAL A 87 -3.42 -6.05 7.74
C VAL A 87 -3.57 -7.26 6.82
N VAL A 88 -2.76 -8.30 7.01
CA VAL A 88 -2.83 -9.52 6.19
C VAL A 88 -3.18 -10.72 7.08
N SER A 89 -4.21 -11.47 6.70
CA SER A 89 -4.61 -12.71 7.37
C SER A 89 -5.48 -13.58 6.48
N GLY A 90 -5.30 -14.90 6.54
CA GLY A 90 -6.15 -15.85 5.81
C GLY A 90 -6.14 -15.68 4.28
N GLY A 91 -5.04 -15.20 3.71
CA GLY A 91 -4.94 -14.90 2.27
C GLY A 91 -5.66 -13.62 1.84
N LEU A 92 -6.05 -12.77 2.79
CA LEU A 92 -6.70 -11.50 2.54
C LEU A 92 -5.87 -10.32 3.10
N ILE A 93 -5.98 -9.19 2.42
CA ILE A 93 -5.45 -7.89 2.83
C ILE A 93 -6.64 -7.03 3.23
N TYR A 94 -6.68 -6.60 4.48
CA TYR A 94 -7.71 -5.73 5.03
C TYR A 94 -7.19 -4.30 5.05
N TYR A 95 -7.99 -3.35 4.57
CA TYR A 95 -7.70 -1.92 4.62
C TYR A 95 -9.01 -1.13 4.73
N ILE A 96 -8.95 0.06 5.31
CA ILE A 96 -10.07 0.99 5.36
C ILE A 96 -9.90 2.03 4.24
N THR A 97 -11.00 2.47 3.64
CA THR A 97 -10.96 3.55 2.66
C THR A 97 -11.24 4.88 3.34
N ALA A 98 -10.23 5.76 3.36
CA ALA A 98 -10.32 7.09 3.99
C ALA A 98 -11.52 7.95 3.55
N ASN A 99 -12.03 7.79 2.33
CA ASN A 99 -13.11 8.65 1.82
C ASN A 99 -14.52 8.30 2.34
N ASN A 100 -14.74 7.07 2.81
CA ASN A 100 -16.05 6.57 3.20
C ASN A 100 -16.04 5.63 4.41
N GLY A 101 -14.87 5.38 5.01
CA GLY A 101 -14.69 4.52 6.18
C GLY A 101 -14.95 3.04 5.92
N LYS A 102 -15.15 2.61 4.67
CA LYS A 102 -15.46 1.21 4.37
C LYS A 102 -14.27 0.31 4.63
N ILE A 103 -14.52 -0.85 5.20
CA ILE A 103 -13.53 -1.92 5.34
C ILE A 103 -13.57 -2.74 4.06
N ASN A 104 -12.42 -3.01 3.48
CA ASN A 104 -12.29 -3.79 2.25
C ASN A 104 -11.31 -4.92 2.47
N ALA A 105 -11.60 -6.05 1.82
CA ALA A 105 -10.68 -7.19 1.75
C ALA A 105 -10.24 -7.43 0.31
N LEU A 106 -8.92 -7.48 0.08
CA LEU A 106 -8.31 -7.89 -1.18
C LEU A 106 -7.72 -9.28 -1.07
N ASP A 107 -7.77 -10.03 -2.16
CA ASP A 107 -7.01 -11.26 -2.31
C ASP A 107 -5.49 -10.99 -2.37
N THR A 108 -4.69 -11.68 -1.55
CA THR A 108 -3.24 -11.46 -1.49
C THR A 108 -2.50 -11.78 -2.78
N LYS A 109 -3.05 -12.69 -3.60
CA LYS A 109 -2.42 -13.17 -4.84
C LYS A 109 -2.76 -12.30 -6.03
N THR A 110 -3.97 -11.75 -6.06
CA THR A 110 -4.51 -11.07 -7.25
C THR A 110 -4.80 -9.58 -7.04
N GLY A 111 -4.88 -9.11 -5.79
CA GLY A 111 -5.27 -7.73 -5.47
C GLY A 111 -6.75 -7.44 -5.74
N LYS A 112 -7.57 -8.45 -6.09
CA LYS A 112 -9.00 -8.28 -6.36
C LYS A 112 -9.78 -8.12 -5.05
N ILE A 113 -10.73 -7.20 -5.03
CA ILE A 113 -11.68 -7.05 -3.93
C ILE A 113 -12.51 -8.33 -3.78
N LYS A 114 -12.52 -8.89 -2.58
CA LYS A 114 -13.34 -10.04 -2.20
C LYS A 114 -14.66 -9.60 -1.58
N TRP A 115 -14.62 -8.55 -0.76
CA TRP A 115 -15.79 -7.92 -0.17
C TRP A 115 -15.45 -6.51 0.35
N SER A 116 -16.51 -5.74 0.57
CA SER A 116 -16.49 -4.44 1.22
C SER A 116 -17.64 -4.36 2.23
N TRP A 117 -17.39 -3.77 3.39
CA TRP A 117 -18.37 -3.50 4.44
C TRP A 117 -18.44 -1.99 4.68
#